data_AF-A0A5N6PCR6-F1
#
_entry.id   AF-A0A5N6PCR6-F1
#
_cell.length_a   1.000
_cell.length_b   1.000
_cell.length_c   1.000
_cell.angle_alpha   90.00
_cell.angle_beta   90.00
_cell.angle_gamma   90.00
#
_symmetry.space_group_name_H-M   'P 1'
#
loop_
_entity.id
_entity.type
_entity.pdbx_description
1 polymer ?
#
loop_
_entity_poly.entity_id
_entity_poly.type
_entity_poly.pdbx_seq_one_letter_code
_entity_poly.pdbx_strand_id
1 'polypeptide(L)'
;MLSFLRTYFLLFSLFTILVIFIWISFPLRRKKNTPPSPRRLPIIGNLHQIGLSPYRCLQALSLKHGPLMLMHFGSVPVLVASSAEAAREIMKTHDVAFASRPKMSIPDTLLYGSKDITFSPYGEYWRQVKSIAVVHLLNNTRVQSFRQIREKETALAINMIENRCGSVIDLSELLVKLTNNIICKVALGRTYSGLKFKDLLGRFMNVLGVFSFGNYIPKLSWIDRLSGLESEARKVADDFDEFLEGVVEEHISNKKGVDAKTDEDQDLVDILLEVQRDNLTGFSLHKDTIKAIILSSNTYQ
;
A
#
# COMPACT_ATOMS: atom_id res chain seq x y z
N MET A 1 -1.41 -4.55 -54.92
CA MET A 1 -2.73 -4.80 -54.29
C MET A 1 -2.88 -6.24 -53.79
N LEU A 2 -2.65 -7.26 -54.63
CA LEU A 2 -2.76 -8.69 -54.25
C LEU A 2 -1.80 -9.15 -53.14
N SER A 3 -0.56 -8.63 -53.10
CA SER A 3 0.40 -8.96 -52.03
C SER A 3 -0.05 -8.47 -50.66
N PHE A 4 -0.57 -7.24 -50.58
CA PHE A 4 -1.09 -6.66 -49.34
C PHE A 4 -2.28 -7.45 -48.79
N LEU A 5 -3.25 -7.79 -49.64
CA LEU A 5 -4.40 -8.64 -49.26
C LEU A 5 -3.95 -10.00 -48.72
N ARG A 6 -2.92 -10.62 -49.32
CA ARG A 6 -2.36 -11.89 -48.85
C ARG A 6 -1.72 -11.77 -47.48
N THR A 7 -0.99 -10.69 -47.20
CA THR A 7 -0.38 -10.43 -45.89
C THR A 7 -1.46 -10.25 -44.81
N TYR A 8 -2.50 -9.46 -45.08
CA TYR A 8 -3.62 -9.29 -44.13
C TYR A 8 -4.35 -10.61 -43.85
N PHE A 9 -4.59 -11.42 -44.89
CA PHE A 9 -5.23 -12.72 -44.73
C PHE A 9 -4.38 -13.69 -43.89
N LEU A 10 -3.06 -13.71 -44.11
CA LEU A 10 -2.14 -14.52 -43.31
C LEU A 10 -2.09 -14.06 -41.85
N LEU A 11 -2.04 -12.76 -41.60
CA LEU A 11 -2.09 -12.20 -40.24
C LEU A 11 -3.42 -12.54 -39.54
N PHE A 12 -4.54 -12.44 -40.25
CA PHE A 12 -5.86 -12.80 -39.71
C PHE A 12 -5.99 -14.31 -39.44
N SER A 13 -5.48 -15.15 -40.33
CA SER A 13 -5.39 -16.60 -40.14
C SER A 13 -4.54 -16.96 -38.92
N LEU A 14 -3.36 -16.36 -38.79
CA LEU A 14 -2.47 -16.60 -37.65
C LEU A 14 -3.13 -16.15 -36.33
N PHE A 15 -3.82 -15.01 -36.35
CA PHE A 15 -4.57 -14.50 -35.21
C PHE A 15 -5.73 -15.42 -34.82
N THR A 16 -6.52 -15.90 -35.78
CA THR A 16 -7.63 -16.82 -35.49
C THR A 16 -7.14 -18.17 -34.97
N ILE A 17 -6.06 -18.73 -35.54
CA ILE A 17 -5.42 -19.96 -35.03
C ILE A 17 -4.92 -19.75 -33.59
N LEU A 18 -4.28 -18.60 -33.30
CA LEU A 18 -3.83 -18.27 -31.95
C LEU A 18 -5.01 -18.20 -30.97
N VAL A 19 -6.10 -17.54 -31.35
CA VAL A 19 -7.32 -17.45 -30.52
C VAL A 19 -7.90 -18.83 -30.26
N ILE A 20 -8.03 -19.68 -31.29
CA ILE A 20 -8.54 -21.05 -31.14
C ILE A 20 -7.63 -21.88 -30.23
N PHE A 21 -6.31 -21.82 -30.44
CA PHE A 21 -5.33 -22.53 -29.62
C PHE A 21 -5.42 -22.10 -28.16
N ILE A 22 -5.54 -20.80 -27.90
CA ILE A 22 -5.77 -20.25 -26.55
C ILE A 22 -7.06 -20.84 -25.98
N TRP A 23 -8.18 -20.76 -26.68
CA TRP A 23 -9.47 -21.27 -26.21
C TRP A 23 -9.45 -22.76 -25.85
N ILE A 24 -8.80 -23.59 -26.67
CA ILE A 24 -8.68 -25.03 -26.43
C ILE A 24 -7.72 -25.32 -25.26
N SER A 25 -6.66 -24.51 -25.09
CA SER A 25 -5.67 -24.68 -24.04
C SER A 25 -6.16 -24.33 -22.63
N PHE A 26 -7.32 -23.67 -22.50
CA PHE A 26 -7.93 -23.32 -21.22
C PHE A 26 -9.17 -24.19 -20.95
N PRO A 27 -9.01 -25.45 -20.49
CA PRO A 27 -10.14 -26.33 -20.22
C PRO A 27 -11.07 -25.73 -19.16
N LEU A 28 -12.39 -25.89 -19.36
CA LEU A 28 -13.38 -25.63 -18.32
C LEU A 28 -13.09 -26.54 -17.13
N ARG A 29 -12.67 -25.97 -16.00
CA ARG A 29 -12.50 -26.74 -14.75
C ARG A 29 -13.84 -27.31 -14.30
N ARG A 30 -13.86 -28.60 -13.94
CA ARG A 30 -14.99 -29.26 -13.27
C ARG A 30 -15.39 -28.51 -12.00
N LYS A 31 -16.70 -28.40 -11.76
CA LYS A 31 -17.30 -27.86 -10.53
C LYS A 31 -16.77 -28.65 -9.32
N LYS A 32 -15.85 -28.04 -8.56
CA LYS A 32 -15.71 -28.31 -7.13
C LYS A 32 -16.68 -27.38 -6.38
N ASN A 33 -16.88 -27.57 -5.08
CA ASN A 33 -17.63 -26.65 -4.21
C ASN A 33 -16.89 -25.29 -4.11
N THR A 34 -16.88 -24.53 -5.20
CA THR A 34 -16.27 -23.20 -5.29
C THR A 34 -17.37 -22.15 -5.21
N PRO A 35 -17.09 -20.97 -4.64
CA PRO A 35 -17.99 -19.83 -4.73
C PRO A 35 -18.38 -19.52 -6.19
N PRO A 36 -19.54 -18.89 -6.41
CA PRO A 36 -19.94 -18.44 -7.74
C PRO A 36 -18.85 -17.54 -8.36
N SER A 37 -18.65 -17.65 -9.67
CA SER A 37 -17.63 -16.91 -10.40
C SER A 37 -18.24 -16.24 -11.64
N PRO A 38 -18.01 -14.94 -11.87
CA PRO A 38 -18.27 -14.33 -13.16
C PRO A 38 -17.50 -15.03 -14.27
N ARG A 39 -18.04 -14.99 -15.50
CA ARG A 39 -17.35 -15.55 -16.67
C ARG A 39 -16.01 -14.84 -16.86
N ARG A 40 -14.94 -15.61 -17.05
CA ARG A 40 -13.57 -15.12 -17.18
C ARG A 40 -13.06 -15.32 -18.60
N LEU A 41 -12.17 -14.44 -19.05
CA LEU A 41 -11.47 -14.58 -20.33
C LEU A 41 -10.16 -15.39 -20.15
N PRO A 42 -9.68 -16.05 -21.22
CA PRO A 42 -8.34 -16.63 -21.22
C PRO A 42 -7.27 -15.62 -20.84
N ILE A 43 -6.21 -16.08 -20.16
CA ILE A 43 -5.03 -15.30 -19.75
C ILE A 43 -5.31 -14.20 -18.70
N ILE A 44 -6.20 -13.25 -18.97
CA ILE A 44 -6.46 -12.07 -18.12
C ILE A 44 -7.51 -12.32 -17.04
N GLY A 45 -8.27 -13.42 -17.14
CA GLY A 45 -9.32 -13.76 -16.20
C GLY A 45 -10.45 -12.73 -16.20
N ASN A 46 -10.74 -12.18 -15.03
CA ASN A 46 -11.79 -11.19 -14.76
C ASN A 46 -11.26 -9.74 -14.73
N LEU A 47 -9.98 -9.49 -15.05
CA LEU A 47 -9.40 -8.13 -15.06
C LEU A 47 -10.18 -7.15 -15.96
N HIS A 48 -10.69 -7.64 -17.09
CA HIS A 48 -11.51 -6.86 -18.02
C HIS A 48 -12.83 -6.35 -17.43
N GLN A 49 -13.24 -6.85 -16.25
CA GLN A 49 -14.46 -6.44 -15.55
C GLN A 49 -14.17 -5.41 -14.45
N ILE A 50 -12.89 -5.08 -14.22
CA ILE A 50 -12.44 -4.11 -13.22
C ILE A 50 -12.04 -2.83 -13.96
N GLY A 51 -12.88 -1.79 -13.83
CA GLY A 51 -12.64 -0.48 -14.43
C GLY A 51 -11.86 0.46 -13.50
N LEU A 52 -11.87 1.75 -13.85
CA LEU A 52 -11.23 2.83 -13.07
C LEU A 52 -11.73 2.95 -11.63
N SER A 53 -12.91 2.40 -11.33
CA SER A 53 -13.46 2.33 -9.97
C SER A 53 -13.65 0.86 -9.56
N PRO A 54 -12.58 0.18 -9.10
CA PRO A 54 -12.64 -1.25 -8.79
C PRO A 54 -13.74 -1.60 -7.80
N TYR A 55 -13.90 -0.80 -6.74
CA TYR A 55 -14.89 -1.06 -5.69
C TYR A 55 -16.34 -1.02 -6.22
N ARG A 56 -16.69 -0.09 -7.14
CA ARG A 56 -18.02 -0.04 -7.76
C ARG A 56 -18.26 -1.24 -8.68
N CYS A 57 -17.24 -1.61 -9.47
CA CYS A 57 -17.32 -2.78 -10.33
C CYS A 57 -17.53 -4.07 -9.50
N LEU A 58 -16.78 -4.22 -8.41
CA LEU A 58 -16.90 -5.36 -7.50
C LEU A 58 -18.28 -5.41 -6.83
N GLN A 59 -18.82 -4.27 -6.40
CA GLN A 59 -20.19 -4.19 -5.85
C GLN A 59 -21.25 -4.59 -6.88
N ALA A 60 -21.17 -4.08 -8.11
CA ALA A 60 -22.12 -4.44 -9.16
C ALA A 60 -22.07 -5.93 -9.49
N LEU A 61 -20.86 -6.51 -9.49
CA LEU A 61 -20.67 -7.95 -9.69
C LEU A 61 -21.21 -8.77 -8.50
N SER A 62 -21.02 -8.33 -7.26
CA SER A 62 -21.53 -9.04 -6.07
C SER A 62 -23.06 -9.04 -6.03
N LEU A 63 -23.71 -7.96 -6.46
CA LEU A 63 -25.18 -7.91 -6.58
C LEU A 63 -25.73 -8.96 -7.58
N LYS A 64 -24.93 -9.32 -8.59
CA LYS A 64 -25.31 -10.30 -9.62
C LYS A 64 -24.92 -11.74 -9.28
N HIS A 65 -23.76 -11.93 -8.66
CA HIS A 65 -23.14 -13.24 -8.46
C HIS A 65 -23.24 -13.74 -7.00
N GLY A 66 -23.62 -12.87 -6.07
CA GLY A 66 -23.74 -13.16 -4.65
C GLY A 66 -22.67 -12.46 -3.81
N PRO A 67 -22.87 -12.41 -2.48
CA PRO A 67 -22.01 -11.69 -1.55
C PRO A 67 -20.63 -12.32 -1.34
N LEU A 68 -20.42 -13.56 -1.79
CA LEU A 68 -19.14 -14.23 -1.80
C LEU A 68 -18.90 -14.81 -3.20
N MET A 69 -17.93 -14.26 -3.92
CA MET A 69 -17.65 -14.69 -5.29
C MET A 69 -16.15 -14.89 -5.52
N LEU A 70 -15.82 -15.86 -6.37
CA LEU A 70 -14.45 -16.12 -6.81
C LEU A 70 -14.21 -15.42 -8.15
N MET A 71 -13.16 -14.61 -8.20
CA MET A 71 -12.63 -13.98 -9.40
C MET A 71 -11.22 -14.48 -9.66
N HIS A 72 -10.70 -14.25 -10.86
CA HIS A 72 -9.32 -14.53 -11.23
C HIS A 72 -8.72 -13.28 -11.85
N PHE A 73 -7.69 -12.71 -11.25
CA PHE A 73 -6.92 -11.62 -11.85
C PHE A 73 -5.70 -12.23 -12.51
N GLY A 74 -5.77 -12.37 -13.84
CA GLY A 74 -4.81 -13.18 -14.57
C GLY A 74 -4.82 -14.63 -14.09
N SER A 75 -3.68 -15.05 -13.54
CA SER A 75 -3.46 -16.37 -12.94
C SER A 75 -3.79 -16.44 -11.44
N VAL A 76 -4.04 -15.30 -10.78
CA VAL A 76 -4.24 -15.20 -9.34
C VAL A 76 -5.73 -15.35 -8.98
N PRO A 77 -6.12 -16.32 -8.15
CA PRO A 77 -7.49 -16.41 -7.63
C PRO A 77 -7.73 -15.33 -6.57
N VAL A 78 -8.87 -14.64 -6.66
CA VAL A 78 -9.27 -13.56 -5.75
C VAL A 78 -10.66 -13.84 -5.22
N LEU A 79 -10.78 -14.03 -3.92
CA LEU A 79 -12.07 -14.18 -3.25
C LEU A 79 -12.58 -12.79 -2.86
N VAL A 80 -13.78 -12.44 -3.31
CA VAL A 80 -14.43 -11.16 -3.02
C VAL A 80 -15.55 -11.41 -2.03
N ALA A 81 -15.45 -10.80 -0.85
CA ALA A 81 -16.47 -10.80 0.19
C ALA A 81 -17.15 -9.43 0.24
N SER A 82 -18.48 -9.43 0.12
CA SER A 82 -19.32 -8.24 0.03
C SER A 82 -20.53 -8.31 0.96
N SER A 83 -20.44 -9.10 2.03
CA SER A 83 -21.38 -9.05 3.16
C SER A 83 -20.64 -9.12 4.50
N ALA A 84 -21.32 -8.70 5.56
CA ALA A 84 -20.78 -8.73 6.92
C ALA A 84 -20.50 -10.17 7.39
N GLU A 85 -21.36 -11.12 7.03
CA GLU A 85 -21.21 -12.53 7.37
C GLU A 85 -19.94 -13.11 6.72
N ALA A 86 -19.76 -12.88 5.42
CA ALA A 86 -18.58 -13.35 4.70
C ALA A 86 -17.29 -12.70 5.24
N ALA A 87 -17.31 -11.39 5.52
CA ALA A 87 -16.19 -10.69 6.12
C ALA A 87 -15.86 -11.24 7.52
N ARG A 88 -16.87 -11.56 8.33
CA ARG A 88 -16.68 -12.17 9.66
C ARG A 88 -16.06 -13.56 9.58
N GLU A 89 -16.50 -14.40 8.64
CA GLU A 89 -15.88 -15.72 8.44
C GLU A 89 -14.41 -15.61 8.06
N ILE A 90 -14.05 -14.67 7.18
CA ILE A 90 -12.66 -14.46 6.74
C ILE A 90 -11.80 -13.83 7.83
N MET A 91 -12.28 -12.75 8.46
CA MET A 91 -11.47 -11.90 9.35
C MET A 91 -11.49 -12.34 10.81
N LYS A 92 -12.35 -13.31 11.19
CA LYS A 92 -12.45 -13.80 12.57
C LYS A 92 -12.43 -15.33 12.66
N THR A 93 -13.27 -16.04 11.92
CA THR A 93 -13.31 -17.51 12.00
C THR A 93 -12.08 -18.16 11.39
N HIS A 94 -11.59 -17.61 10.28
CA HIS A 94 -10.45 -18.13 9.51
C HIS A 94 -9.33 -17.10 9.37
N ASP A 95 -9.20 -16.19 10.31
CA ASP A 95 -8.29 -15.05 10.27
C ASP A 95 -6.84 -15.43 9.96
N VAL A 96 -6.29 -16.46 10.61
CA VAL A 96 -4.92 -16.94 10.38
C VAL A 96 -4.72 -17.45 8.95
N ALA A 97 -5.73 -18.10 8.36
CA ALA A 97 -5.64 -18.62 6.99
C ALA A 97 -5.61 -17.48 5.94
N PHE A 98 -6.18 -16.32 6.26
CA PHE A 98 -6.24 -15.14 5.39
C PHE A 98 -5.32 -14.00 5.86
N ALA A 99 -4.51 -14.20 6.91
CA ALA A 99 -3.69 -13.15 7.49
C ALA A 99 -2.53 -12.74 6.58
N SER A 100 -2.00 -13.66 5.77
CA SER A 100 -0.81 -13.41 4.97
C SER A 100 -1.09 -12.47 3.79
N ARG A 101 -0.13 -11.57 3.52
CA ARG A 101 -0.17 -10.64 2.38
C ARG A 101 0.49 -11.27 1.16
N PRO A 102 -0.13 -11.17 -0.04
CA PRO A 102 0.51 -11.63 -1.26
C PRO A 102 1.75 -10.77 -1.55
N LYS A 103 2.85 -11.40 -1.96
CA LYS A 103 4.06 -10.67 -2.35
C LYS A 103 3.79 -9.91 -3.65
N MET A 104 4.00 -8.60 -3.63
CA MET A 104 3.81 -7.70 -4.78
C MET A 104 5.11 -6.95 -5.06
N SER A 105 5.50 -6.87 -6.34
CA SER A 105 6.78 -6.28 -6.77
C SER A 105 6.98 -4.83 -6.33
N ILE A 106 5.92 -4.01 -6.44
CA ILE A 106 6.01 -2.57 -6.16
C ILE A 106 6.16 -2.27 -4.66
N PRO A 107 5.29 -2.78 -3.75
CA PRO A 107 5.55 -2.68 -2.32
C PRO A 107 6.88 -3.30 -1.90
N ASP A 108 7.31 -4.43 -2.49
CA ASP A 108 8.60 -5.05 -2.18
C ASP A 108 9.76 -4.08 -2.47
N THR A 109 9.66 -3.30 -3.56
CA THR A 109 10.66 -2.28 -3.93
C THR A 109 10.58 -1.04 -3.03
N LEU A 110 9.37 -0.52 -2.78
CA LEU A 110 9.15 0.73 -2.04
C LEU A 110 9.33 0.60 -0.52
N LEU A 111 9.13 -0.61 0.04
CA LEU A 111 9.04 -0.85 1.47
C LEU A 111 10.10 -1.83 1.96
N TYR A 112 11.32 -1.68 1.43
CA TYR A 112 12.52 -2.38 1.90
C TYR A 112 12.41 -3.92 1.88
N GLY A 113 11.82 -4.48 0.82
CA GLY A 113 11.53 -5.91 0.72
C GLY A 113 10.29 -6.33 1.50
N SER A 114 9.27 -5.46 1.56
CA SER A 114 8.05 -5.64 2.36
C SER A 114 8.37 -5.94 3.83
N LYS A 115 9.29 -5.16 4.40
CA LYS A 115 9.66 -5.19 5.83
C LYS A 115 8.69 -4.38 6.70
N ASP A 116 7.69 -3.77 6.09
CA ASP A 116 6.67 -2.93 6.71
C ASP A 116 5.53 -3.76 7.36
N ILE A 117 4.55 -3.13 7.99
CA ILE A 117 3.45 -3.85 8.69
C ILE A 117 2.30 -4.20 7.74
N THR A 118 2.16 -3.44 6.65
CA THR A 118 1.00 -3.46 5.76
C THR A 118 1.12 -4.52 4.66
N PHE A 119 2.32 -4.71 4.09
CA PHE A 119 2.57 -5.66 2.98
C PHE A 119 3.44 -6.86 3.34
N SER A 120 4.02 -6.93 4.55
CA SER A 120 4.80 -8.10 4.94
C SER A 120 3.93 -9.35 5.07
N PRO A 121 4.41 -10.52 4.58
CA PRO A 121 3.73 -11.79 4.80
C PRO A 121 3.56 -12.12 6.29
N TYR A 122 2.46 -12.77 6.63
CA TYR A 122 2.23 -13.18 8.01
C TYR A 122 3.27 -14.22 8.44
N GLY A 123 3.87 -14.01 9.62
CA GLY A 123 4.89 -14.88 10.20
C GLY A 123 5.52 -14.24 11.44
N GLU A 124 6.54 -14.88 12.00
CA GLU A 124 7.20 -14.40 13.23
C GLU A 124 7.75 -12.98 13.10
N TYR A 125 8.40 -12.66 11.98
CA TYR A 125 8.86 -11.29 11.69
C TYR A 125 7.73 -10.26 11.78
N TRP A 126 6.63 -10.49 11.05
CA TRP A 126 5.48 -9.57 11.05
C TRP A 126 4.87 -9.44 12.45
N ARG A 127 4.77 -10.54 13.20
CA ARG A 127 4.26 -10.53 14.58
C ARG A 127 5.14 -9.68 15.49
N GLN A 128 6.47 -9.77 15.37
CA GLN A 128 7.43 -8.96 16.13
C GLN A 128 7.32 -7.48 15.77
N VAL A 129 7.36 -7.13 14.48
CA VAL A 129 7.25 -5.74 14.02
C VAL A 129 5.91 -5.12 14.43
N LYS A 130 4.81 -5.86 14.27
CA LYS A 130 3.49 -5.43 14.74
C LYS A 130 3.45 -5.24 16.26
N SER A 131 4.06 -6.16 17.01
CA SER A 131 4.17 -6.04 18.47
C SER A 131 4.91 -4.76 18.87
N ILE A 132 6.03 -4.45 18.21
CA ILE A 132 6.79 -3.22 18.46
C ILE A 132 5.93 -1.99 18.22
N ALA A 133 5.24 -1.94 17.06
CA ALA A 133 4.37 -0.82 16.74
C ALA A 133 3.23 -0.65 17.76
N VAL A 134 2.53 -1.72 18.12
CA VAL A 134 1.41 -1.64 19.08
C VAL A 134 1.88 -1.28 20.49
N VAL A 135 2.94 -1.92 20.97
CA VAL A 135 3.42 -1.75 22.35
C VAL A 135 4.12 -0.41 22.53
N HIS A 136 4.93 0.04 21.58
CA HIS A 136 5.77 1.22 21.77
C HIS A 136 5.30 2.47 21.04
N LEU A 137 4.57 2.35 19.91
CA LEU A 137 4.17 3.50 19.10
C LEU A 137 2.68 3.86 19.27
N LEU A 138 1.82 2.84 19.36
CA LEU A 138 0.36 2.99 19.30
C LEU A 138 -0.33 2.71 20.64
N ASN A 139 0.41 2.68 21.75
CA ASN A 139 -0.18 2.50 23.07
C ASN A 139 -0.91 3.78 23.54
N ASN A 140 -1.82 3.63 24.51
CA ASN A 140 -2.63 4.75 25.00
C ASN A 140 -1.79 5.92 25.52
N THR A 141 -0.71 5.64 26.25
CA THR A 141 0.19 6.67 26.78
C THR A 141 0.80 7.52 25.66
N ARG A 142 1.27 6.87 24.58
CA ARG A 142 1.86 7.53 23.42
C ARG A 142 0.83 8.31 22.62
N VAL A 143 -0.34 7.74 22.40
CA VAL A 143 -1.43 8.45 21.71
C VAL A 143 -1.83 9.72 22.48
N GLN A 144 -1.79 9.68 23.82
CA GLN A 144 -2.06 10.84 24.67
C GLN A 144 -0.91 11.86 24.70
N SER A 145 0.36 11.45 24.67
CA SER A 145 1.48 12.40 24.63
C SER A 145 1.43 13.30 23.38
N PHE A 146 0.99 12.76 22.25
CA PHE A 146 0.80 13.53 21.00
C PHE A 146 -0.45 14.43 20.97
N ARG A 147 -1.21 14.55 22.07
CA ARG A 147 -2.42 15.37 22.14
C ARG A 147 -2.15 16.83 21.82
N GLN A 148 -1.09 17.41 22.39
CA GLN A 148 -0.76 18.83 22.19
C GLN A 148 -0.45 19.15 20.72
N ILE A 149 0.19 18.23 20.00
CA ILE A 149 0.46 18.37 18.56
C ILE A 149 -0.86 18.46 17.78
N ARG A 150 -1.81 17.56 18.07
CA ARG A 150 -3.12 17.54 17.40
C ARG A 150 -3.91 18.81 17.72
N GLU A 151 -4.02 19.20 18.98
CA GLU A 151 -4.75 20.41 19.39
C GLU A 151 -4.17 21.66 18.72
N LYS A 152 -2.84 21.79 18.69
CA LYS A 152 -2.16 22.92 18.04
C LYS A 152 -2.42 22.97 16.54
N GLU A 153 -2.25 21.87 15.81
CA GLU A 153 -2.48 21.86 14.35
C GLU A 153 -3.96 22.05 14.01
N THR A 154 -4.89 21.48 14.79
CA THR A 154 -6.32 21.69 14.61
C THR A 154 -6.70 23.15 14.86
N ALA A 155 -6.17 23.79 15.90
CA ALA A 155 -6.40 25.21 16.16
C ALA A 155 -5.90 26.09 14.99
N LEU A 156 -4.74 25.76 14.42
CA LEU A 156 -4.24 26.46 13.23
C LEU A 156 -5.18 26.29 12.02
N ALA A 157 -5.72 25.10 11.81
CA ALA A 157 -6.69 24.86 10.72
C ALA A 157 -8.00 25.63 10.94
N ILE A 158 -8.52 25.69 12.17
CA ILE A 158 -9.70 26.47 12.53
C ILE A 158 -9.45 27.96 12.29
N ASN A 159 -8.32 28.49 12.76
CA ASN A 159 -7.95 29.90 12.53
C ASN A 159 -7.85 30.22 11.03
N MET A 160 -7.38 29.29 10.19
CA MET A 160 -7.37 29.50 8.72
C MET A 160 -8.78 29.59 8.13
N ILE A 161 -9.74 28.84 8.69
CA ILE A 161 -11.15 28.92 8.28
C ILE A 161 -11.76 30.24 8.73
N GLU A 162 -11.56 30.62 9.99
CA GLU A 162 -12.09 31.87 10.56
C GLU A 162 -11.59 33.10 9.80
N ASN A 163 -10.29 33.15 9.48
CA ASN A 163 -9.68 34.23 8.70
C ASN A 163 -10.18 34.31 7.24
N ARG A 164 -10.86 33.26 6.77
CA ARG A 164 -11.43 33.16 5.42
C ARG A 164 -12.97 33.18 5.45
N CYS A 165 -13.57 33.63 6.55
CA CYS A 165 -15.02 33.74 6.69
C CYS A 165 -15.62 34.55 5.53
N GLY A 166 -16.67 34.01 4.91
CA GLY A 166 -17.30 34.60 3.72
C GLY A 166 -16.64 34.26 2.38
N SER A 167 -15.52 33.52 2.36
CA SER A 167 -14.88 33.04 1.13
C SER A 167 -15.02 31.52 0.94
N VAL A 168 -14.87 31.05 -0.30
CA VAL A 168 -14.85 29.62 -0.63
C VAL A 168 -13.51 29.03 -0.19
N ILE A 169 -13.54 27.94 0.58
CA ILE A 169 -12.36 27.26 1.10
C ILE A 169 -12.31 25.85 0.52
N ASP A 170 -11.15 25.47 -0.04
CA ASP A 170 -10.88 24.07 -0.37
C ASP A 170 -10.52 23.29 0.90
N LEU A 171 -11.49 22.55 1.42
CA LEU A 171 -11.29 21.69 2.59
C LEU A 171 -10.36 20.52 2.30
N SER A 172 -10.20 20.10 1.04
CA SER A 172 -9.31 18.99 0.68
C SER A 172 -7.87 19.38 0.93
N GLU A 173 -7.45 20.54 0.44
CA GLU A 173 -6.10 21.05 0.66
C GLU A 173 -5.85 21.31 2.16
N LEU A 174 -6.82 21.90 2.86
CA LEU A 174 -6.72 22.18 4.29
C LEU A 174 -6.55 20.89 5.12
N LEU A 175 -7.37 19.88 4.86
CA LEU A 175 -7.33 18.61 5.58
C LEU A 175 -6.04 17.83 5.27
N VAL A 176 -5.60 17.79 4.00
CA VAL A 176 -4.31 17.17 3.64
C VAL A 176 -3.15 17.86 4.35
N LYS A 177 -3.17 19.19 4.44
CA LYS A 177 -2.14 19.95 5.18
C LYS A 177 -2.18 19.63 6.67
N LEU A 178 -3.36 19.62 7.28
CA LEU A 178 -3.57 19.32 8.68
C LEU A 178 -3.06 17.91 9.04
N THR A 179 -3.49 16.88 8.30
CA THR A 179 -3.08 15.50 8.54
C THR A 179 -1.59 15.32 8.30
N ASN A 180 -1.04 15.87 7.21
CA ASN A 180 0.38 15.80 6.93
C ASN A 180 1.23 16.44 8.04
N ASN A 181 0.83 17.61 8.54
CA ASN A 181 1.56 18.27 9.63
C ASN A 181 1.52 17.47 10.92
N ILE A 182 0.36 16.93 11.30
CA ILE A 182 0.21 16.08 12.48
C ILE A 182 1.09 14.83 12.34
N ILE A 183 0.95 14.11 11.22
CA ILE A 183 1.68 12.87 10.95
C ILE A 183 3.19 13.14 10.94
N CYS A 184 3.67 14.16 10.23
CA CYS A 184 5.09 14.48 10.17
C CYS A 184 5.65 14.84 11.56
N LYS A 185 4.93 15.63 12.36
CA LYS A 185 5.39 15.98 13.72
C LYS A 185 5.43 14.76 14.64
N VAL A 186 4.42 13.90 14.58
CA VAL A 186 4.34 12.69 15.40
C VAL A 186 5.39 11.67 14.97
N ALA A 187 5.52 11.42 13.68
CA ALA A 187 6.37 10.37 13.14
C ALA A 187 7.84 10.78 12.98
N LEU A 188 8.11 12.06 12.68
CA LEU A 188 9.42 12.55 12.24
C LEU A 188 9.92 13.76 13.06
N GLY A 189 9.22 14.14 14.13
CA GLY A 189 9.59 15.23 15.03
C GLY A 189 9.38 16.66 14.50
N ARG A 190 9.07 16.84 13.21
CA ARG A 190 8.84 18.17 12.59
C ARG A 190 7.96 18.10 11.36
N THR A 191 7.48 19.26 10.89
CA THR A 191 6.71 19.36 9.63
C THR A 191 7.60 19.39 8.41
N TYR A 192 7.23 18.65 7.37
CA TYR A 192 7.80 18.76 6.04
C TYR A 192 6.74 19.33 5.10
N SER A 193 6.62 20.66 5.09
CA SER A 193 5.60 21.39 4.34
C SER A 193 6.10 21.91 2.98
N GLY A 194 7.34 21.62 2.60
CA GLY A 194 7.91 22.02 1.33
C GLY A 194 7.32 21.23 0.16
N LEU A 195 7.22 21.88 -1.02
CA LEU A 195 6.76 21.27 -2.27
C LEU A 195 7.49 19.96 -2.59
N LYS A 196 8.78 19.86 -2.22
CA LYS A 196 9.60 18.66 -2.43
C LYS A 196 9.06 17.42 -1.70
N PHE A 197 8.71 17.53 -0.42
CA PHE A 197 8.20 16.37 0.33
C PHE A 197 6.80 15.96 -0.13
N LYS A 198 5.93 16.94 -0.41
CA LYS A 198 4.58 16.68 -0.94
C LYS A 198 4.64 15.98 -2.30
N ASP A 199 5.52 16.43 -3.20
CA ASP A 199 5.74 15.80 -4.51
C ASP A 199 6.28 14.38 -4.37
N LEU A 200 7.29 14.20 -3.51
CA LEU A 200 7.86 12.89 -3.21
C LEU A 200 6.78 11.92 -2.71
N LEU A 201 6.01 12.30 -1.67
CA LEU A 201 4.90 11.49 -1.13
C LEU A 201 3.81 11.21 -2.17
N GLY A 202 3.48 12.19 -3.01
CA GLY A 202 2.53 12.02 -4.12
C GLY A 202 3.00 10.97 -5.13
N ARG A 203 4.28 11.02 -5.54
CA ARG A 203 4.89 10.03 -6.42
C ARG A 203 4.89 8.63 -5.80
N PHE A 204 5.19 8.51 -4.51
CA PHE A 204 5.15 7.24 -3.78
C PHE A 204 3.76 6.63 -3.74
N MET A 205 2.75 7.41 -3.36
CA MET A 205 1.37 6.92 -3.32
C MET A 205 0.85 6.56 -4.72
N ASN A 206 1.25 7.33 -5.75
CA ASN A 206 0.91 7.02 -7.13
C ASN A 206 1.50 5.66 -7.55
N VAL A 207 2.81 5.47 -7.42
CA VAL A 207 3.47 4.23 -7.82
C VAL A 207 2.93 3.03 -7.03
N LEU A 208 2.75 3.17 -5.72
CA LEU A 208 2.19 2.11 -4.86
C LEU A 208 0.79 1.65 -5.31
N GLY A 209 -0.02 2.57 -5.84
CA GLY A 209 -1.39 2.29 -6.31
C GLY A 209 -1.50 1.79 -7.75
N VAL A 210 -0.41 1.82 -8.53
CA VAL A 210 -0.44 1.43 -9.95
C VAL A 210 -0.56 -0.09 -10.10
N PHE A 211 -1.36 -0.52 -11.08
CA PHE A 211 -1.51 -1.92 -11.44
C PHE A 211 -0.22 -2.46 -12.09
N SER A 212 0.33 -3.54 -11.54
CA SER A 212 1.46 -4.29 -12.13
C SER A 212 0.97 -5.57 -12.81
N PHE A 213 1.32 -5.76 -14.08
CA PHE A 213 1.00 -6.96 -14.84
C PHE A 213 1.70 -8.20 -14.28
N GLY A 214 2.96 -8.07 -13.85
CA GLY A 214 3.76 -9.15 -13.32
C GLY A 214 3.13 -9.83 -12.09
N ASN A 215 2.44 -9.07 -11.25
CA ASN A 215 1.78 -9.59 -10.04
C ASN A 215 0.61 -10.55 -10.36
N TYR A 216 -0.06 -10.36 -11.51
CA TYR A 216 -1.25 -11.13 -11.86
C TYR A 216 -1.01 -12.11 -13.03
N ILE A 217 -0.13 -11.73 -13.97
CA ILE A 217 0.21 -12.49 -15.16
C ILE A 217 1.75 -12.51 -15.29
N PRO A 218 2.46 -13.43 -14.61
CA PRO A 218 3.93 -13.41 -14.56
C PRO A 218 4.63 -13.41 -15.93
N LYS A 219 4.04 -14.07 -16.92
CA LYS A 219 4.53 -14.09 -18.32
C LYS A 219 4.51 -12.71 -19.00
N LEU A 220 3.75 -11.75 -18.47
CA LEU A 220 3.64 -10.38 -18.94
C LEU A 220 4.36 -9.37 -18.03
N SER A 221 5.20 -9.83 -17.09
CA SER A 221 6.03 -8.95 -16.23
C SER A 221 6.91 -7.98 -17.01
N TRP A 222 7.30 -8.31 -18.25
CA TRP A 222 8.06 -7.40 -19.11
C TRP A 222 7.31 -6.11 -19.44
N ILE A 223 5.97 -6.08 -19.37
CA ILE A 223 5.16 -4.88 -19.60
C ILE A 223 5.46 -3.83 -18.53
N ASP A 224 5.65 -4.25 -17.27
CA ASP A 224 5.96 -3.34 -16.16
C ASP A 224 7.34 -2.67 -16.33
N ARG A 225 8.27 -3.34 -17.03
CA ARG A 225 9.57 -2.75 -17.42
C ARG A 225 9.42 -1.77 -18.56
N LEU A 226 8.69 -2.15 -19.61
CA LEU A 226 8.51 -1.29 -20.79
C LEU A 226 7.66 -0.05 -20.49
N SER A 227 6.71 -0.13 -19.56
CA SER A 227 5.92 1.02 -19.11
C SER A 227 6.73 1.99 -18.25
N GLY A 228 7.92 1.59 -17.79
CA GLY A 228 8.74 2.36 -16.86
C GLY A 228 8.37 2.20 -15.39
N LEU A 229 7.32 1.44 -15.05
CA LEU A 229 6.84 1.30 -13.68
C LEU A 229 7.91 0.77 -12.72
N GLU A 230 8.67 -0.27 -13.11
CA GLU A 230 9.76 -0.80 -12.28
C GLU A 230 10.92 0.19 -12.10
N SER A 231 11.17 1.05 -13.10
CA SER A 231 12.21 2.08 -13.02
C SER A 231 11.77 3.23 -12.13
N GLU A 232 10.51 3.64 -12.24
CA GLU A 232 9.95 4.72 -11.44
C GLU A 232 9.81 4.31 -9.97
N ALA A 233 9.40 3.07 -9.69
CA ALA A 233 9.37 2.53 -8.34
C ALA A 233 10.74 2.54 -7.67
N ARG A 234 11.81 2.14 -8.39
CA ARG A 234 13.18 2.21 -7.86
C ARG A 234 13.62 3.64 -7.58
N LYS A 235 13.40 4.55 -8.54
CA LYS A 235 13.74 5.97 -8.34
C LYS A 235 13.01 6.57 -7.14
N VAL A 236 11.72 6.29 -7.00
CA VAL A 236 10.93 6.75 -5.85
C VAL A 236 11.41 6.12 -4.54
N ALA A 237 11.78 4.83 -4.55
CA ALA A 237 12.37 4.17 -3.39
C ALA A 237 13.69 4.84 -2.98
N ASP A 238 14.58 5.12 -3.93
CA ASP A 238 15.86 5.79 -3.68
C ASP A 238 15.66 7.21 -3.12
N ASP A 239 14.77 8.01 -3.75
CA ASP A 239 14.46 9.37 -3.30
C ASP A 239 13.88 9.37 -1.86
N PHE A 240 13.01 8.40 -1.53
CA PHE A 240 12.45 8.26 -0.18
C PHE A 240 13.46 7.71 0.82
N ASP A 241 14.35 6.84 0.37
CA ASP A 241 15.40 6.28 1.20
C ASP A 241 16.36 7.38 1.64
N GLU A 242 16.83 8.22 0.72
CA GLU A 242 17.67 9.37 1.02
C GLU A 242 17.00 10.31 2.03
N PHE A 243 15.70 10.58 1.84
CA PHE A 243 14.93 11.39 2.78
C PHE A 243 14.89 10.77 4.18
N LEU A 244 14.48 9.50 4.31
CA LEU A 244 14.36 8.83 5.60
C LEU A 244 15.72 8.59 6.27
N GLU A 245 16.76 8.35 5.48
CA GLU A 245 18.13 8.23 5.97
C GLU A 245 18.55 9.53 6.66
N GLY A 246 18.35 10.68 6.00
CA GLY A 246 18.60 11.99 6.59
C GLY A 246 17.80 12.24 7.86
N VAL A 247 16.52 11.84 7.90
CA VAL A 247 15.70 11.91 9.12
C VAL A 247 16.34 11.08 10.24
N VAL A 248 16.66 9.82 10.00
CA VAL A 248 17.20 8.93 11.02
C VAL A 248 18.57 9.42 11.53
N GLU A 249 19.44 9.89 10.64
CA GLU A 249 20.76 10.43 11.01
C GLU A 249 20.66 11.70 11.85
N GLU A 250 19.71 12.59 11.55
CA GLU A 250 19.44 13.77 12.35
C GLU A 250 19.04 13.39 13.79
N HIS A 251 18.17 12.39 13.97
CA HIS A 251 17.76 11.93 15.30
C HIS A 251 18.92 11.26 16.06
N ILE A 252 19.76 10.48 15.37
CA ILE A 252 20.96 9.86 15.96
C ILE A 252 21.97 10.92 16.42
N SER A 253 22.18 11.98 15.64
CA SER A 253 23.15 13.03 15.95
C SER A 253 22.67 13.97 17.06
N ASN A 254 21.39 14.37 17.05
CA ASN A 254 20.80 15.23 18.09
C ASN A 254 20.83 14.56 19.48
N LYS A 255 20.64 13.23 19.57
CA LYS A 255 20.74 12.47 20.83
C LYS A 255 22.16 12.45 21.45
N LYS A 256 23.21 12.82 20.71
CA LYS A 256 24.60 12.89 21.23
C LYS A 256 24.95 14.24 21.85
N GLY A 257 24.09 15.26 21.74
CA GLY A 257 24.42 16.67 21.99
C GLY A 257 24.00 17.27 23.34
N VAL A 258 22.77 17.07 23.83
CA VAL A 258 22.22 17.70 25.07
C VAL A 258 21.07 16.84 25.64
N ASP A 259 20.82 16.98 26.96
CA ASP A 259 19.74 16.46 27.83
C ASP A 259 18.69 15.53 27.20
N ALA A 260 18.47 14.39 27.87
CA ALA A 260 17.44 13.43 27.50
C ALA A 260 16.09 14.15 27.27
N LYS A 261 15.61 14.15 26.01
CA LYS A 261 14.24 14.55 25.69
C LYS A 261 13.31 13.88 26.69
N THR A 262 12.39 14.66 27.26
CA THR A 262 11.36 14.09 28.12
C THR A 262 10.51 13.12 27.29
N ASP A 263 9.86 12.18 27.95
CA ASP A 263 9.00 11.19 27.29
C ASP A 263 7.88 11.83 26.44
N GLU A 264 7.53 13.08 26.75
CA GLU A 264 6.53 13.90 26.06
C GLU A 264 7.06 14.56 24.77
N ASP A 265 8.38 14.68 24.60
CA ASP A 265 9.03 15.33 23.44
C ASP A 265 9.53 14.32 22.38
N GLN A 266 9.36 13.02 22.64
CA GLN A 266 9.80 11.96 21.73
C GLN A 266 8.82 11.79 20.56
N ASP A 267 9.35 11.71 19.35
CA ASP A 267 8.63 11.26 18.15
C ASP A 267 8.83 9.74 17.92
N LEU A 268 8.13 9.18 16.91
CA LEU A 268 8.20 7.75 16.64
C LEU A 268 9.59 7.27 16.21
N VAL A 269 10.41 8.12 15.58
CA VAL A 269 11.80 7.76 15.21
C VAL A 269 12.64 7.62 16.48
N ASP A 270 12.51 8.57 17.41
CA ASP A 270 13.21 8.53 18.70
C ASP A 270 12.91 7.24 19.47
N ILE A 271 11.64 6.83 19.51
CA ILE A 271 11.17 5.63 20.20
C ILE A 271 11.71 4.37 19.52
N LEU A 272 11.65 4.29 18.19
CA LEU A 272 12.17 3.13 17.46
C LEU A 272 13.69 2.97 17.62
N LEU A 273 14.44 4.08 17.64
CA LEU A 273 15.88 4.07 17.90
C LEU A 273 16.21 3.64 19.33
N GLU A 274 15.37 3.97 20.30
CA GLU A 274 15.50 3.51 21.69
C GLU A 274 15.24 2.00 21.80
N VAL A 275 14.15 1.50 21.20
CA VAL A 275 13.84 0.06 21.13
C VAL A 275 14.98 -0.72 20.46
N GLN A 276 15.59 -0.18 19.40
CA GLN A 276 16.75 -0.78 18.74
C GLN A 276 17.97 -0.85 19.68
N ARG A 277 18.29 0.25 20.36
CA ARG A 277 19.48 0.36 21.21
C ARG A 277 19.42 -0.56 22.42
N ASP A 278 18.28 -0.55 23.10
CA ASP A 278 18.11 -1.25 24.37
C ASP A 278 17.78 -2.74 24.17
N ASN A 279 17.64 -3.18 22.91
CA ASN A 279 17.27 -4.53 22.49
C ASN A 279 16.08 -5.08 23.31
N LEU A 280 15.11 -4.20 23.62
CA LEU A 280 14.02 -4.45 24.57
C LEU A 280 13.13 -5.63 24.17
N THR A 281 13.22 -6.04 22.90
CA THR A 281 12.36 -7.05 22.28
C THR A 281 13.08 -8.36 22.01
N GLY A 282 14.41 -8.43 22.22
CA GLY A 282 15.25 -9.55 21.78
C GLY A 282 15.31 -9.74 20.25
N PHE A 283 14.68 -8.83 19.50
CA PHE A 283 14.63 -8.80 18.04
C PHE A 283 15.50 -7.66 17.53
N SER A 284 16.47 -7.98 16.66
CA SER A 284 17.36 -6.99 16.06
C SER A 284 16.60 -6.12 15.06
N LEU A 285 16.14 -4.95 15.53
CA LEU A 285 15.48 -3.96 14.70
C LEU A 285 16.50 -3.27 13.80
N HIS A 286 16.57 -3.63 12.52
CA HIS A 286 17.49 -3.00 11.57
C HIS A 286 16.99 -1.62 11.11
N LYS A 287 17.91 -0.76 10.63
CA LYS A 287 17.59 0.59 10.14
C LYS A 287 16.51 0.59 9.05
N ASP A 288 16.60 -0.33 8.09
CA ASP A 288 15.56 -0.52 7.07
C ASP A 288 14.19 -0.82 7.66
N THR A 289 14.13 -1.62 8.73
CA THR A 289 12.87 -1.95 9.40
C THR A 289 12.31 -0.73 10.11
N ILE A 290 13.15 0.12 10.73
CA ILE A 290 12.73 1.41 11.29
C ILE A 290 12.10 2.28 10.20
N LYS A 291 12.81 2.46 9.07
CA LYS A 291 12.31 3.23 7.91
C LYS A 291 10.99 2.66 7.37
N ALA A 292 10.88 1.34 7.25
CA ALA A 292 9.66 0.67 6.80
C ALA A 292 8.48 0.83 7.78
N ILE A 293 8.73 0.76 9.10
CA ILE A 293 7.69 0.98 10.13
C ILE A 293 7.18 2.42 10.08
N ILE A 294 8.07 3.40 9.94
CA ILE A 294 7.70 4.82 9.84
C ILE A 294 6.77 5.04 8.63
N LEU A 295 7.10 4.45 7.47
CA LEU A 295 6.25 4.51 6.28
C LEU A 295 4.88 3.83 6.49
N SER A 296 4.85 2.69 7.17
CA SER A 296 3.61 1.96 7.51
C SER A 296 2.72 2.68 8.50
N SER A 297 3.31 3.34 9.51
CA SER A 297 2.57 3.99 10.60
C SER A 297 1.70 5.16 10.08
N ASN A 298 2.06 5.72 8.93
CA ASN A 298 1.33 6.79 8.26
C ASN A 298 0.11 6.31 7.45
N THR A 299 -0.10 4.99 7.32
CA THR A 299 -1.24 4.39 6.60
C THR A 299 -2.38 3.88 7.49
N TYR A 300 -2.30 4.05 8.82
CA TYR A 300 -3.27 3.51 9.79
C TYR A 300 -4.20 4.56 10.43
N GLN A 301 -4.47 5.68 9.76
CA GLN A 301 -5.48 6.66 10.19
C GLN A 301 -6.71 6.67 9.29
#